data_AF-A0A2G9R8E7-F1
#
_entry.id   AF-A0A2G9R8E7-F1
#
_cell.length_a   1.000
_cell.length_b   1.000
_cell.length_c   1.000
_cell.angle_alpha   90.00
_cell.angle_beta   90.00
_cell.angle_gamma   90.00
#
_symmetry.space_group_name_H-M   'P 1'
#
loop_
_entity.id
_entity.type
_entity.pdbx_description
1 polymer ?
#
loop_
_entity_poly.entity_id
_entity_poly.type
_entity_poly.pdbx_seq_one_letter_code
_entity_poly.pdbx_strand_id
1 'polypeptide(L)'
;MLSDRSASDRLYNTPEGFNRTELQLAVVPVLTALTSYHQYLDITKQKEMVRCLETGLIYRCAKQCVVALSMCMVEMPGMLIKSLPVLIVKLTHISATVTMAIPMLEFLSTLVRLPHLYGNFAAEQYASVFAISLPYTNPSSLKFRLAVRQELTEAEPLKLNARFNQYIVFLAHHVIAMWFIRCRLSLRRDFVPYITKGLRSNVLQSFDDTPEKGSFR
;
A
#
# COMPACT_ATOMS: atom_id res chain seq x y z
N MET A 1 -16.68 18.70 -2.07
CA MET A 1 -17.24 18.02 -0.87
C MET A 1 -16.16 17.42 0.00
N LEU A 2 -15.33 16.47 -0.45
CA LEU A 2 -14.27 15.90 0.40
C LEU A 2 -13.13 16.87 0.75
N SER A 3 -12.83 17.85 -0.10
CA SER A 3 -11.76 18.83 0.14
C SER A 3 -12.13 19.93 1.15
N ASP A 4 -13.43 20.12 1.42
CA ASP A 4 -13.95 21.14 2.32
C ASP A 4 -14.04 20.54 3.74
N ARG A 5 -13.47 21.23 4.73
CA ARG A 5 -13.51 20.80 6.14
C ARG A 5 -14.91 20.95 6.74
N SER A 6 -15.73 21.86 6.20
CA SER A 6 -17.10 22.13 6.64
C SER A 6 -18.16 21.21 6.00
N ALA A 7 -17.74 20.26 5.16
CA ALA A 7 -18.68 19.40 4.44
C ALA A 7 -19.44 18.43 5.36
N SER A 8 -18.85 18.04 6.49
CA SER A 8 -19.52 17.20 7.50
C SER A 8 -20.64 17.97 8.22
N ASP A 9 -20.47 19.28 8.40
CA ASP A 9 -21.43 20.14 9.13
C ASP A 9 -22.66 20.51 8.29
N ARG A 10 -22.61 20.26 6.97
CA ARG A 10 -23.71 20.50 6.02
C ARG A 10 -24.56 19.26 5.78
N LEU A 11 -24.29 18.15 6.46
CA LEU A 11 -25.03 16.90 6.29
C LEU A 11 -26.21 16.87 7.27
N TYR A 12 -27.38 16.51 6.74
CA TYR A 12 -28.61 16.32 7.49
C TYR A 12 -28.95 14.82 7.50
N ASN A 13 -29.66 14.32 8.51
CA ASN A 13 -30.01 12.90 8.67
C ASN A 13 -28.81 11.93 8.76
N THR A 14 -27.70 12.36 9.37
CA THR A 14 -26.56 11.47 9.62
C THR A 14 -26.80 10.63 10.88
N PRO A 15 -26.34 9.37 10.91
CA PRO A 15 -26.31 8.57 12.14
C PRO A 15 -25.54 9.30 13.26
N GLU A 16 -25.88 9.02 14.52
CA GLU A 16 -25.12 9.56 15.66
C GLU A 16 -23.65 9.14 15.57
N GLY A 17 -22.73 10.12 15.68
CA GLY A 17 -21.29 9.87 15.58
C GLY A 17 -20.71 9.83 14.16
N PHE A 18 -21.50 10.19 13.14
CA PHE A 18 -21.04 10.24 11.75
C PHE A 18 -19.83 11.17 11.60
N ASN A 19 -18.68 10.56 11.35
CA ASN A 19 -17.42 11.26 11.28
C ASN A 19 -16.91 11.37 9.83
N ARG A 20 -15.89 12.20 9.63
CA ARG A 20 -15.29 12.44 8.31
C ARG A 20 -14.76 11.17 7.62
N THR A 21 -14.36 10.15 8.39
CA THR A 21 -13.89 8.88 7.85
C THR A 21 -15.03 8.06 7.25
N GLU A 22 -16.20 8.05 7.88
CA GLU A 22 -17.41 7.41 7.33
C GLU A 22 -17.88 8.10 6.05
N LEU A 23 -17.83 9.43 6.01
CA LEU A 23 -18.09 10.19 4.79
C LEU A 23 -17.14 9.78 3.66
N GLN A 24 -15.85 9.65 3.95
CA GLN A 24 -14.88 9.23 2.95
C GLN A 24 -15.13 7.79 2.48
N LEU A 25 -15.44 6.86 3.39
CA LEU A 25 -15.78 5.47 3.05
C LEU A 25 -17.01 5.40 2.12
N ALA A 26 -18.01 6.25 2.32
CA ALA A 26 -19.20 6.31 1.47
C ALA A 26 -18.91 6.92 0.08
N VAL A 27 -18.03 7.93 0.01
CA VAL A 27 -17.75 8.65 -1.23
C VAL A 27 -16.74 7.94 -2.14
N VAL A 28 -15.77 7.18 -1.59
CA VAL A 28 -14.73 6.51 -2.40
C VAL A 28 -15.32 5.56 -3.46
N PRO A 29 -16.32 4.72 -3.18
CA PRO A 29 -16.98 3.91 -4.21
C PRO A 29 -17.61 4.74 -5.33
N VAL A 30 -18.20 5.89 -4.99
CA VAL A 30 -18.78 6.83 -5.99
C VAL A 30 -17.68 7.39 -6.89
N LEU A 31 -16.55 7.83 -6.30
CA LEU A 31 -15.40 8.29 -7.09
C LEU A 31 -14.82 7.18 -7.97
N THR A 32 -14.80 5.95 -7.47
CA THR A 32 -14.35 4.78 -8.23
C THR A 32 -15.25 4.53 -9.43
N ALA A 33 -16.57 4.59 -9.27
CA ALA A 33 -17.50 4.47 -10.39
C ALA A 33 -17.37 5.64 -11.39
N LEU A 34 -17.22 6.88 -10.89
CA LEU A 34 -17.00 8.08 -11.72
C LEU A 34 -15.72 8.01 -12.56
N THR A 35 -14.72 7.23 -12.14
CA THR A 35 -13.50 7.00 -12.91
C THR A 35 -13.80 6.42 -14.30
N SER A 36 -14.86 5.62 -14.43
CA SER A 36 -15.28 5.04 -15.72
C SER A 36 -15.86 6.10 -16.68
N TYR A 37 -16.30 7.26 -16.16
CA TYR A 37 -16.87 8.37 -16.93
C TYR A 37 -15.85 9.50 -17.15
N HIS A 38 -14.54 9.20 -17.05
CA HIS A 38 -13.49 10.22 -17.12
C HIS A 38 -13.54 11.09 -18.38
N GLN A 39 -14.02 10.56 -19.50
CA GLN A 39 -14.16 11.29 -20.77
C GLN A 39 -15.11 12.49 -20.68
N TYR A 40 -16.06 12.48 -19.74
CA TYR A 40 -17.02 13.55 -19.51
C TYR A 40 -16.59 14.51 -18.38
N LEU A 41 -15.47 14.22 -17.73
CA LEU A 41 -14.93 15.04 -16.64
C LEU A 41 -13.82 15.95 -17.18
N ASP A 42 -13.91 17.23 -16.85
CA ASP A 42 -12.83 18.17 -17.12
C ASP A 42 -11.53 17.76 -16.39
N ILE A 43 -10.39 18.11 -16.98
CA ILE A 43 -9.04 17.79 -16.47
C ILE A 43 -8.85 18.26 -15.03
N THR A 44 -9.45 19.40 -14.68
CA THR A 44 -9.42 19.97 -13.32
C THR A 44 -10.11 19.03 -12.34
N LYS A 45 -11.31 18.53 -12.70
CA LYS A 45 -12.10 17.59 -11.87
C LYS A 45 -11.41 16.24 -11.75
N GLN A 46 -10.81 15.73 -12.83
CA GLN A 46 -10.00 14.50 -12.78
C GLN A 46 -8.83 14.65 -11.79
N LYS A 47 -8.15 15.81 -11.80
CA LYS A 47 -7.05 16.10 -10.88
C LYS A 47 -7.51 16.16 -9.44
N GLU A 48 -8.65 16.82 -9.19
CA GLU A 48 -9.25 16.89 -7.86
C GLU A 48 -9.67 15.52 -7.35
N MET A 49 -10.22 14.67 -8.22
CA MET A 49 -10.60 13.30 -7.89
C MET A 49 -9.38 12.47 -7.45
N VAL A 50 -8.29 12.49 -8.22
CA VAL A 50 -7.04 11.80 -7.84
C VAL A 50 -6.49 12.36 -6.53
N ARG A 51 -6.47 13.68 -6.34
CA ARG A 51 -6.02 14.31 -5.07
C ARG A 51 -6.89 13.90 -3.87
N CYS A 52 -8.20 13.76 -4.05
CA CYS A 52 -9.10 13.28 -3.00
C CYS A 52 -8.74 11.85 -2.60
N LEU A 53 -8.51 10.97 -3.58
CA LEU A 53 -8.10 9.59 -3.33
C LEU A 53 -6.73 9.49 -2.64
N GLU A 54 -5.75 10.32 -3.04
CA GLU A 54 -4.45 10.39 -2.38
C GLU A 54 -4.55 10.84 -0.92
N THR A 55 -5.43 11.81 -0.64
CA THR A 55 -5.68 12.31 0.71
C THR A 55 -6.38 11.25 1.57
N GLY A 56 -7.22 10.42 0.95
CA GLY A 56 -7.89 9.29 1.60
C GLY A 56 -6.94 8.21 2.13
N LEU A 57 -5.71 8.12 1.61
CA LEU A 57 -4.70 7.16 2.10
C LEU A 57 -4.28 7.38 3.55
N ILE A 58 -4.47 8.60 4.08
CA ILE A 58 -4.14 8.96 5.47
C ILE A 58 -5.23 8.49 6.45
N TYR A 59 -6.46 8.28 5.95
CA TYR A 59 -7.62 7.92 6.76
C TYR A 59 -7.90 6.40 6.70
N ARG A 60 -8.88 5.90 7.48
CA ARG A 60 -9.21 4.45 7.54
C ARG A 60 -9.81 3.87 6.24
N CYS A 61 -9.83 4.61 5.13
CA CYS A 61 -10.30 4.15 3.82
C CYS A 61 -9.16 3.80 2.85
N ALA A 62 -7.90 3.78 3.31
CA ALA A 62 -6.72 3.54 2.49
C ALA A 62 -6.84 2.33 1.54
N LYS A 63 -7.41 1.21 2.01
CA LYS A 63 -7.67 0.02 1.18
C LYS A 63 -8.47 0.34 -0.09
N GLN A 64 -9.60 1.01 0.06
CA GLN A 64 -10.48 1.35 -1.06
C GLN A 64 -9.85 2.42 -1.95
N CYS A 65 -9.14 3.38 -1.36
CA CYS A 65 -8.41 4.39 -2.12
C CYS A 65 -7.35 3.78 -3.04
N VAL A 66 -6.62 2.75 -2.59
CA VAL A 66 -5.60 2.06 -3.41
C VAL A 66 -6.26 1.35 -4.59
N VAL A 67 -7.37 0.66 -4.37
CA VAL A 67 -8.12 -0.01 -5.44
C VAL A 67 -8.63 1.03 -6.45
N ALA A 68 -9.20 2.14 -5.96
CA ALA A 68 -9.65 3.24 -6.81
C ALA A 68 -8.49 3.89 -7.60
N LEU A 69 -7.33 4.08 -6.96
CA LEU A 69 -6.12 4.59 -7.62
C LEU A 69 -5.59 3.61 -8.68
N SER A 70 -5.76 2.30 -8.48
CA SER A 70 -5.44 1.29 -9.48
C SER A 70 -6.33 1.44 -10.73
N MET A 71 -7.62 1.71 -10.55
CA MET A 71 -8.54 2.01 -11.65
C MET A 71 -8.15 3.32 -12.36
N CYS A 72 -7.88 4.39 -11.59
CA CYS A 72 -7.43 5.67 -12.16
C CYS A 72 -6.14 5.53 -12.96
N MET A 73 -5.25 4.60 -12.58
CA MET A 73 -3.99 4.35 -13.26
C MET A 73 -4.19 3.78 -14.67
N VAL A 74 -5.24 3.00 -14.87
CA VAL A 74 -5.58 2.41 -16.17
C VAL A 74 -6.43 3.36 -17.02
N GLU A 75 -7.43 4.01 -16.41
CA GLU A 75 -8.38 4.87 -17.14
C GLU A 75 -7.84 6.28 -17.43
N MET A 76 -7.08 6.86 -16.49
CA MET A 76 -6.54 8.23 -16.60
C MET A 76 -5.03 8.29 -16.32
N PRO A 77 -4.19 7.55 -17.08
CA PRO A 77 -2.76 7.45 -16.83
C PRO A 77 -2.07 8.82 -16.82
N GLY A 78 -2.47 9.73 -17.72
CA GLY A 78 -1.89 11.07 -17.84
C GLY A 78 -1.98 11.91 -16.56
N MET A 79 -3.02 11.71 -15.74
CA MET A 79 -3.19 12.42 -14.47
C MET A 79 -2.26 11.92 -13.38
N LEU A 80 -1.90 10.64 -13.43
CA LEU A 80 -1.10 9.97 -12.42
C LEU A 80 0.41 10.04 -12.68
N ILE A 81 0.88 10.22 -13.93
CA ILE A 81 2.32 10.32 -14.25
C ILE A 81 3.06 11.29 -13.32
N LYS A 82 2.47 12.46 -13.05
CA LYS A 82 3.09 13.51 -12.23
C LYS A 82 2.98 13.26 -10.72
N SER A 83 1.95 12.54 -10.26
CA SER A 83 1.74 12.30 -8.83
C SER A 83 2.21 10.94 -8.35
N LEU A 84 2.46 9.99 -9.26
CA LEU A 84 2.94 8.64 -8.97
C LEU A 84 4.21 8.59 -8.11
N PRO A 85 5.25 9.40 -8.35
CA PRO A 85 6.44 9.39 -7.48
C PRO A 85 6.10 9.70 -6.02
N VAL A 86 5.25 10.71 -5.79
CA VAL A 86 4.81 11.12 -4.45
C VAL A 86 3.87 10.06 -3.86
N LEU A 87 2.98 9.50 -4.66
CA LEU A 87 2.06 8.46 -4.26
C LEU A 87 2.80 7.20 -3.79
N ILE A 88 3.79 6.72 -4.54
CA ILE A 88 4.61 5.56 -4.18
C ILE A 88 5.28 5.77 -2.82
N VAL A 89 5.84 6.97 -2.56
CA VAL A 89 6.42 7.29 -1.25
C VAL A 89 5.35 7.27 -0.16
N LYS A 90 4.18 7.88 -0.38
CA LYS A 90 3.05 7.83 0.58
C LYS A 90 2.65 6.38 0.91
N LEU A 91 2.64 5.48 -0.07
CA LEU A 91 2.31 4.07 0.14
C LEU A 91 3.32 3.33 1.04
N THR A 92 4.58 3.78 1.13
CA THR A 92 5.57 3.19 2.06
C THR A 92 5.24 3.38 3.53
N HIS A 93 4.45 4.41 3.85
CA HIS A 93 4.00 4.70 5.21
C HIS A 93 2.80 3.84 5.64
N ILE A 94 2.15 3.16 4.70
CA ILE A 94 1.06 2.24 5.02
C ILE A 94 1.67 0.98 5.65
N SER A 95 1.13 0.60 6.81
CA SER A 95 1.57 -0.61 7.50
C SER A 95 1.27 -1.85 6.65
N ALA A 96 2.24 -2.75 6.54
CA ALA A 96 2.04 -4.02 5.87
C ALA A 96 1.11 -4.90 6.72
N THR A 97 -0.14 -5.07 6.28
CA THR A 97 -1.17 -5.90 6.93
C THR A 97 -1.76 -6.90 5.94
N VAL A 98 -2.34 -7.99 6.44
CA VAL A 98 -3.01 -9.00 5.59
C VAL A 98 -4.10 -8.37 4.73
N THR A 99 -4.85 -7.40 5.26
CA THR A 99 -5.94 -6.72 4.55
C THR A 99 -5.45 -5.73 3.47
N MET A 100 -4.22 -5.23 3.60
CA MET A 100 -3.59 -4.31 2.64
C MET A 100 -2.71 -5.02 1.61
N ALA A 101 -2.32 -6.28 1.85
CA ALA A 101 -1.41 -7.01 1.00
C ALA A 101 -1.86 -7.11 -0.46
N ILE A 102 -3.09 -7.58 -0.70
CA ILE A 102 -3.64 -7.73 -2.05
C ILE A 102 -3.72 -6.37 -2.77
N PRO A 103 -4.41 -5.34 -2.23
CA PRO A 103 -4.47 -4.02 -2.88
C PRO A 103 -3.09 -3.42 -3.20
N MET A 104 -2.13 -3.52 -2.27
CA MET A 104 -0.76 -3.00 -2.48
C MET A 104 -0.05 -3.73 -3.61
N LEU A 105 -0.05 -5.06 -3.58
CA LEU A 105 0.67 -5.88 -4.55
C LEU A 105 0.01 -5.83 -5.94
N GLU A 106 -1.31 -5.80 -6.02
CA GLU A 106 -2.05 -5.62 -7.29
C GLU A 106 -1.80 -4.24 -7.91
N PHE A 107 -1.79 -3.18 -7.09
CA PHE A 107 -1.44 -1.84 -7.54
C PHE A 107 -0.03 -1.83 -8.17
N LEU A 108 0.97 -2.36 -7.46
CA LEU A 108 2.35 -2.43 -7.95
C LEU A 108 2.51 -3.36 -9.16
N SER A 109 1.78 -4.48 -9.21
CA SER A 109 1.75 -5.42 -10.34
C SER A 109 1.13 -4.77 -11.58
N THR A 110 0.13 -3.91 -11.40
CA THR A 110 -0.50 -3.19 -12.52
C THR A 110 0.40 -2.05 -13.00
N LEU A 111 1.02 -1.31 -12.09
CA LEU A 111 1.93 -0.21 -12.43
C LEU A 111 3.12 -0.68 -13.28
N VAL A 112 3.74 -1.82 -12.94
CA VAL A 112 4.91 -2.33 -13.71
C VAL A 112 4.56 -2.75 -15.14
N ARG A 113 3.27 -3.02 -15.42
CA ARG A 113 2.78 -3.33 -16.78
C ARG A 113 2.64 -2.08 -17.66
N LEU A 114 2.74 -0.87 -17.09
CA LEU A 114 2.52 0.40 -17.77
C LEU A 114 3.81 1.24 -17.81
N PRO A 115 4.75 0.97 -18.73
CA PRO A 115 6.10 1.56 -18.72
C PRO A 115 6.16 3.09 -18.83
N HIS A 116 5.19 3.71 -19.50
CA HIS A 116 5.12 5.15 -19.64
C HIS A 116 4.82 5.87 -18.31
N LEU A 117 4.25 5.18 -17.32
CA LEU A 117 3.90 5.75 -16.02
C LEU A 117 5.09 5.92 -15.07
N TYR A 118 6.07 5.01 -15.16
CA TYR A 118 7.25 5.01 -14.30
C TYR A 118 8.54 5.41 -15.02
N GLY A 119 8.45 5.95 -16.25
CA GLY A 119 9.61 6.39 -17.03
C GLY A 119 10.49 7.42 -16.31
N ASN A 120 9.87 8.25 -15.47
CA ASN A 120 10.52 9.32 -14.69
C ASN A 120 10.91 8.91 -13.26
N PHE A 121 10.79 7.64 -12.90
CA PHE A 121 11.17 7.21 -11.54
C PHE A 121 12.67 7.35 -11.33
N ALA A 122 13.04 7.96 -10.20
CA ALA A 122 14.39 7.95 -9.67
C ALA A 122 14.61 6.70 -8.81
N ALA A 123 15.86 6.48 -8.40
CA ALA A 123 16.24 5.33 -7.59
C ALA A 123 15.38 5.18 -6.31
N GLU A 124 15.01 6.30 -5.69
CA GLU A 124 14.18 6.33 -4.48
C GLU A 124 12.79 5.72 -4.68
N GLN A 125 12.17 5.93 -5.85
CA GLN A 125 10.85 5.35 -6.13
C GLN A 125 10.95 3.84 -6.35
N TYR A 126 12.01 3.35 -7.02
CA TYR A 126 12.26 1.91 -7.13
C TYR A 126 12.54 1.29 -5.75
N ALA A 127 13.35 1.94 -4.92
CA ALA A 127 13.60 1.51 -3.54
C ALA A 127 12.30 1.42 -2.73
N SER A 128 11.42 2.41 -2.87
CA SER A 128 10.11 2.45 -2.22
C SER A 128 9.21 1.28 -2.65
N VAL A 129 9.21 0.92 -3.93
CA VAL A 129 8.47 -0.26 -4.42
C VAL A 129 8.97 -1.55 -3.76
N PHE A 130 10.29 -1.74 -3.65
CA PHE A 130 10.85 -2.90 -2.95
C PHE A 130 10.53 -2.86 -1.45
N ALA A 131 10.61 -1.70 -0.81
CA ALA A 131 10.28 -1.51 0.60
C ALA A 131 8.82 -1.87 0.91
N ILE A 132 7.88 -1.56 0.00
CA ILE A 132 6.46 -1.93 0.13
C ILE A 132 6.27 -3.45 -0.03
N SER A 133 6.99 -4.07 -0.97
CA SER A 133 6.78 -5.46 -1.34
C SER A 133 7.44 -6.46 -0.38
N LEU A 134 8.62 -6.13 0.15
CA LEU A 134 9.43 -7.01 0.99
C LEU A 134 8.70 -7.55 2.24
N PRO A 135 7.94 -6.75 3.02
CA PRO A 135 7.21 -7.24 4.18
C PRO A 135 6.21 -8.37 3.86
N TYR A 136 5.67 -8.40 2.64
CA TYR A 136 4.70 -9.42 2.20
C TYR A 136 5.34 -10.74 1.74
N THR A 137 6.68 -10.84 1.74
CA THR A 137 7.41 -12.06 1.35
C THR A 137 7.58 -13.07 2.49
N ASN A 138 7.21 -12.71 3.72
CA ASN A 138 7.36 -13.59 4.88
C ASN A 138 6.12 -14.48 5.06
N PRO A 139 6.23 -15.82 4.98
CA PRO A 139 5.08 -16.71 5.17
C PRO A 139 4.58 -16.82 6.62
N SER A 140 5.38 -16.40 7.60
CA SER A 140 5.16 -16.71 9.02
C SER A 140 4.95 -15.50 9.94
N SER A 141 5.26 -14.26 9.52
CA SER A 141 5.13 -13.13 10.45
C SER A 141 4.53 -11.87 9.86
N LEU A 142 3.36 -11.50 10.36
CA LEU A 142 2.97 -10.11 10.52
C LEU A 142 3.61 -9.56 11.80
N LYS A 143 4.85 -9.05 11.73
CA LYS A 143 5.36 -8.17 12.79
C LYS A 143 4.83 -6.78 12.54
N PHE A 144 3.75 -6.44 13.25
CA PHE A 144 3.20 -5.09 13.34
C PHE A 144 4.36 -4.11 13.62
N ARG A 145 4.56 -3.11 12.76
CA ARG A 145 5.59 -2.07 12.94
C ARG A 145 5.22 -1.16 14.13
N LEU A 146 5.26 -1.69 15.35
CA LEU A 146 5.27 -0.89 16.58
C LEU A 146 6.69 -0.39 16.79
N ALA A 147 6.98 0.74 16.16
CA ALA A 147 8.07 1.59 16.57
C ALA A 147 7.60 3.05 16.60
N VAL A 148 6.53 3.32 17.36
CA VAL A 148 6.30 4.63 17.99
C VAL A 148 5.64 4.42 19.36
N ARG A 149 6.47 4.55 20.40
CA ARG A 149 6.21 5.20 21.70
C ARG A 149 4.96 4.75 22.50
N GLN A 150 5.19 4.01 23.59
CA GLN A 150 5.09 4.47 25.00
C GLN A 150 4.89 3.25 25.94
N GLU A 151 5.58 3.26 27.07
CA GLU A 151 5.47 2.29 28.17
C GLU A 151 4.03 2.16 28.67
N LEU A 152 3.60 0.93 29.03
CA LEU A 152 2.90 0.56 30.28
C LEU A 152 2.29 -0.86 30.16
N THR A 153 2.87 -1.77 30.96
CA THR A 153 2.22 -2.87 31.71
C THR A 153 1.20 -3.80 31.02
N GLU A 154 1.63 -5.07 30.91
CA GLU A 154 0.89 -6.33 31.11
C GLU A 154 -0.60 -6.39 30.74
N ALA A 155 -0.87 -6.92 29.54
CA ALA A 155 -1.89 -7.92 29.32
C ALA A 155 -1.47 -8.74 28.09
N GLU A 156 -1.26 -10.05 28.25
CA GLU A 156 -0.91 -10.97 27.16
C GLU A 156 -1.87 -10.82 25.97
N PRO A 157 -1.41 -10.44 24.77
CA PRO A 157 -2.26 -10.55 23.60
C PRO A 157 -2.13 -11.96 23.03
N LEU A 158 -3.28 -12.62 22.92
CA LEU A 158 -3.50 -13.84 22.14
C LEU A 158 -2.66 -13.81 20.85
N LYS A 159 -1.63 -14.67 20.78
CA LYS A 159 -0.65 -14.76 19.68
C LYS A 159 -1.30 -15.37 18.43
N LEU A 160 -2.24 -14.66 17.82
CA LEU A 160 -2.82 -15.05 16.54
C LEU A 160 -1.79 -14.76 15.45
N ASN A 161 -0.95 -15.75 15.15
CA ASN A 161 0.02 -15.71 14.05
C ASN A 161 -0.73 -15.56 12.73
N ALA A 162 -1.04 -14.32 12.33
CA ALA A 162 -1.63 -14.01 11.04
C ALA A 162 -0.60 -14.30 9.95
N ARG A 163 -0.63 -15.52 9.42
CA ARG A 163 0.19 -15.95 8.28
C ARG A 163 -0.37 -15.35 7.00
N PHE A 164 0.49 -14.81 6.15
CA PHE A 164 0.07 -14.47 4.79
C PHE A 164 -0.25 -15.76 4.02
N ASN A 165 -1.32 -15.74 3.24
CA ASN A 165 -1.62 -16.85 2.31
C ASN A 165 -0.42 -17.00 1.35
N GLN A 166 -0.10 -18.25 0.96
CA GLN A 166 0.91 -18.56 -0.05
C GLN A 166 0.75 -17.69 -1.31
N TYR A 167 -0.49 -17.41 -1.73
CA TYR A 167 -0.77 -16.51 -2.85
C TYR A 167 -0.12 -15.12 -2.69
N ILE A 168 -0.25 -14.51 -1.51
CA ILE A 168 0.32 -13.18 -1.23
C ILE A 168 1.84 -13.23 -1.29
N VAL A 169 2.43 -14.27 -0.70
CA VAL A 169 3.89 -14.46 -0.70
C VAL A 169 4.40 -14.63 -2.12
N PHE A 170 3.76 -15.47 -2.94
CA PHE A 170 4.11 -15.64 -4.36
C PHE A 170 3.96 -14.34 -5.15
N LEU A 171 2.86 -13.61 -4.94
CA LEU A 171 2.62 -12.34 -5.62
C LEU A 171 3.67 -11.29 -5.23
N ALA A 172 4.10 -11.25 -3.97
CA ALA A 172 5.16 -10.35 -3.52
C ALA A 172 6.50 -10.64 -4.21
N HIS A 173 6.89 -11.91 -4.31
CA HIS A 173 8.09 -12.31 -5.05
C HIS A 173 7.98 -11.97 -6.54
N HIS A 174 6.82 -12.22 -7.13
CA HIS A 174 6.55 -11.86 -8.53
C HIS A 174 6.68 -10.35 -8.75
N VAL A 175 6.09 -9.51 -7.90
CA VAL A 175 6.19 -8.06 -7.97
C VAL A 175 7.66 -7.61 -7.86
N ILE A 176 8.40 -8.12 -6.88
CA ILE A 176 9.84 -7.80 -6.72
C ILE A 176 10.62 -8.16 -7.99
N ALA A 177 10.41 -9.36 -8.54
CA ALA A 177 11.09 -9.81 -9.75
C ALA A 177 10.76 -8.92 -10.96
N MET A 178 9.47 -8.63 -11.19
CA MET A 178 9.03 -7.79 -12.30
C MET A 178 9.63 -6.38 -12.23
N TRP A 179 9.62 -5.77 -11.05
CA TRP A 179 10.21 -4.44 -10.85
C TRP A 179 11.73 -4.43 -10.96
N PHE A 180 12.40 -5.48 -10.48
CA PHE A 180 13.85 -5.61 -10.63
C PHE A 180 14.27 -5.74 -12.11
N ILE A 181 13.52 -6.52 -12.90
CA ILE A 181 13.74 -6.66 -14.34
C ILE A 181 13.46 -5.35 -15.08
N ARG A 182 12.41 -4.61 -14.71
CA ARG A 182 12.05 -3.34 -15.37
C ARG A 182 12.87 -2.14 -14.90
N CYS A 183 13.59 -2.25 -13.78
CA CYS A 183 14.50 -1.22 -13.31
C CYS A 183 15.70 -1.02 -14.25
N ARG A 184 16.18 0.23 -14.36
CA ARG A 184 17.34 0.61 -15.16
C ARG A 184 18.58 -0.19 -14.76
N LEU A 185 19.35 -0.64 -15.75
CA LEU A 185 20.53 -1.50 -15.54
C LEU A 185 21.56 -0.91 -14.58
N SER A 186 21.76 0.41 -14.61
CA SER A 186 22.70 1.12 -13.75
C SER A 186 22.38 0.99 -12.26
N LEU A 187 21.09 0.93 -11.89
CA LEU A 187 20.64 0.92 -10.50
C LEU A 187 20.54 -0.48 -9.89
N ARG A 188 20.52 -1.54 -10.73
CA ARG A 188 20.25 -2.91 -10.25
C ARG A 188 21.25 -3.38 -9.21
N ARG A 189 22.54 -3.06 -9.38
CA ARG A 189 23.60 -3.48 -8.46
C ARG A 189 23.39 -2.92 -7.06
N ASP A 190 22.89 -1.69 -6.96
CA ASP A 190 22.68 -1.00 -5.69
C ASP A 190 21.47 -1.56 -4.91
N PHE A 191 20.47 -2.11 -5.62
CA PHE A 191 19.30 -2.72 -4.99
C PHE A 191 19.50 -4.16 -4.53
N VAL A 192 20.46 -4.91 -5.10
CA VAL A 192 20.69 -6.32 -4.73
C VAL A 192 20.98 -6.49 -3.23
N PRO A 193 21.88 -5.72 -2.60
CA PRO A 193 22.11 -5.81 -1.15
C PRO A 193 20.86 -5.53 -0.33
N TYR A 194 20.05 -4.54 -0.75
CA TYR A 194 18.82 -4.16 -0.06
C TYR A 194 17.78 -5.29 -0.11
N ILE A 195 17.53 -5.85 -1.30
CA ILE A 195 16.56 -6.93 -1.50
C ILE A 195 17.01 -8.20 -0.79
N THR A 196 18.28 -8.60 -0.95
CA THR A 196 18.81 -9.83 -0.33
C THR A 196 18.81 -9.74 1.20
N LYS A 197 19.17 -8.58 1.77
CA LYS A 197 19.06 -8.34 3.22
C LYS A 197 17.61 -8.44 3.69
N GLY A 198 16.67 -7.80 2.99
CA GLY A 198 15.25 -7.87 3.34
C GLY A 198 14.68 -9.29 3.33
N LEU A 199 14.99 -10.07 2.28
CA LEU A 199 14.56 -11.46 2.19
C LEU A 199 15.19 -12.34 3.28
N ARG A 200 16.49 -12.19 3.55
CA ARG A 200 17.17 -12.94 4.62
C ARG A 200 16.61 -12.61 6.00
N SER A 201 16.34 -11.34 6.29
CA SER A 201 15.73 -10.95 7.56
C SER A 201 14.34 -11.56 7.76
N ASN A 202 13.56 -11.74 6.68
CA ASN A 202 12.26 -12.41 6.75
C ASN A 202 12.40 -13.91 7.00
N VAL A 203 13.37 -14.56 6.34
CA VAL A 203 13.64 -16.00 6.51
C VAL A 203 14.17 -16.31 7.91
N LEU A 204 15.11 -15.53 8.45
CA LEU A 204 15.66 -15.76 9.79
C LEU A 204 14.58 -15.65 10.89
N GLN A 205 13.61 -14.76 10.72
CA GLN A 205 12.47 -14.66 11.63
C GLN A 205 11.54 -15.88 11.60
N SER A 206 11.55 -16.67 10.51
CA SER A 206 10.76 -17.90 10.41
C SER A 206 11.41 -19.11 11.10
N PHE A 207 12.73 -19.06 11.32
CA PHE A 207 13.49 -20.14 11.97
C PHE A 207 13.65 -19.96 13.48
N ASP A 208 13.50 -18.73 14.00
CA ASP A 208 13.63 -18.42 15.44
C ASP A 208 12.41 -18.88 16.28
N ASP A 209 11.40 -19.49 15.66
CA ASP A 209 10.22 -20.07 16.35
C ASP A 209 10.43 -21.51 16.86
N THR A 210 11.64 -22.08 16.76
CA THR A 210 12.04 -23.28 17.54
C THR A 210 13.54 -23.25 17.84
N PRO A 211 13.90 -23.34 19.13
CA PRO A 211 14.16 -24.67 19.64
C PRO A 211 13.24 -24.97 20.80
N GLU A 212 12.44 -26.03 20.68
CA GLU A 212 12.17 -26.84 21.86
C GLU A 212 13.52 -27.12 22.50
N LYS A 213 13.75 -26.57 23.70
CA LYS A 213 14.80 -27.07 24.58
C LYS A 213 14.41 -28.52 24.86
N GLY A 214 14.91 -29.42 24.02
CA GLY A 214 14.94 -30.84 24.30
C GLY A 214 15.60 -31.00 25.65
N SER A 215 14.77 -31.30 26.64
CA SER A 215 15.20 -31.86 27.91
C SER A 215 16.00 -33.12 27.59
N PHE A 216 17.31 -32.99 27.60
CA PHE A 216 18.20 -34.13 27.76
C PHE A 216 18.91 -33.94 29.08
N ARG A 217 18.40 -34.73 30.03
CA ARG A 217 19.05 -35.29 31.23
C ARG A 217 20.38 -34.69 31.65
#